data_AF-A0A963EXE0-F1
#
_entry.id   AF-A0A963EXE0-F1
#
_cell.length_a   1.000
_cell.length_b   1.000
_cell.length_c   1.000
_cell.angle_alpha   90.00
_cell.angle_beta   90.00
_cell.angle_gamma   90.00
#
_symmetry.space_group_name_H-M   'P 1'
#
loop_
_entity.id
_entity.type
_entity.pdbx_description
1 polymer ?
#
loop_
_entity_poly.entity_id
_entity_poly.type
_entity_poly.pdbx_seq_one_letter_code
_entity_poly.pdbx_strand_id
1 'polypeptide(L)'
;ASTPAAVSAAVSRALAKALQGASPALLQPIMAAEVVVPEINLGTVLGDLQARHAIIRDTRHDREDATISCEVALAELLGYTTQLRSMTQGRGQFTTIFERFDTA
;
A
#
# COMPACT_ATOMS: atom_id res chain seq x y z
N ALA A 1 -47.51 9.29 -8.92
CA ALA A 1 -46.10 9.15 -9.30
C ALA A 1 -45.28 8.88 -8.05
N SER A 2 -44.37 7.91 -8.07
CA SER A 2 -43.50 7.59 -6.93
C SER A 2 -42.53 8.75 -6.65
N THR A 3 -42.28 9.07 -5.38
CA THR A 3 -41.36 10.15 -5.01
C THR A 3 -39.90 9.70 -5.19
N PRO A 4 -38.96 10.61 -5.50
CA PRO A 4 -37.54 10.27 -5.59
C PRO A 4 -36.98 9.63 -4.30
N ALA A 5 -37.48 10.03 -3.13
CA ALA A 5 -37.11 9.46 -1.85
C ALA A 5 -37.54 7.98 -1.71
N ALA A 6 -38.74 7.63 -2.18
CA ALA A 6 -39.22 6.25 -2.15
C ALA A 6 -38.40 5.35 -3.08
N VAL A 7 -37.99 5.85 -4.24
CA VAL A 7 -37.13 5.12 -5.18
C VAL A 7 -35.73 4.93 -4.60
N SER A 8 -35.13 5.96 -4.02
CA SER A 8 -33.81 5.86 -3.36
C SER A 8 -33.81 4.81 -2.24
N ALA A 9 -34.84 4.80 -1.40
CA ALA A 9 -34.97 3.82 -0.32
C ALA A 9 -35.11 2.38 -0.85
N ALA A 10 -35.86 2.19 -1.95
CA ALA A 10 -36.01 0.87 -2.58
C ALA A 10 -34.69 0.37 -3.19
N VAL A 11 -33.95 1.24 -3.88
CA VAL A 11 -32.63 0.92 -4.47
C VAL A 11 -31.63 0.56 -3.38
N SER A 12 -31.56 1.33 -2.30
CA SER A 12 -30.66 1.06 -1.17
C SER A 12 -30.90 -0.34 -0.56
N ARG A 13 -32.17 -0.71 -0.35
CA ARG A 13 -32.53 -2.04 0.17
C ARG A 13 -32.22 -3.17 -0.80
N ALA A 14 -32.47 -2.96 -2.10
CA ALA A 14 -32.16 -3.95 -3.13
C ALA A 14 -30.65 -4.19 -3.24
N LEU A 15 -29.85 -3.12 -3.21
CA LEU A 15 -28.39 -3.20 -3.25
C LEU A 15 -27.84 -3.93 -2.03
N ALA A 16 -28.32 -3.61 -0.83
CA ALA A 16 -27.90 -4.29 0.40
C ALA A 16 -28.14 -5.81 0.34
N LYS A 17 -29.31 -6.23 -0.17
CA LYS A 17 -29.64 -7.65 -0.33
C LYS A 17 -28.77 -8.33 -1.40
N ALA A 18 -28.48 -7.65 -2.50
CA ALA A 18 -27.60 -8.17 -3.55
C ALA A 18 -26.16 -8.35 -3.04
N LEU A 19 -25.64 -7.35 -2.29
CA LEU A 19 -24.30 -7.40 -1.71
C LEU A 19 -24.14 -8.55 -0.70
N GLN A 20 -25.16 -8.85 0.11
CA GLN A 20 -25.12 -10.00 1.03
C GLN A 20 -24.93 -11.34 0.31
N GLY A 21 -25.43 -11.48 -0.92
CA GLY A 21 -25.26 -12.69 -1.74
C GLY A 21 -23.99 -12.70 -2.59
N ALA A 22 -23.27 -11.58 -2.68
CA ALA A 22 -22.17 -11.40 -3.63
C ALA A 22 -20.77 -11.62 -3.03
N SER A 23 -20.66 -12.05 -1.77
CA SER A 23 -19.39 -12.26 -1.05
C SER A 23 -18.44 -11.05 -1.17
N PRO A 24 -18.81 -9.89 -0.59
CA PRO A 24 -18.03 -8.67 -0.75
C PRO A 24 -16.65 -8.82 -0.10
N ALA A 25 -15.62 -8.32 -0.78
CA ALA A 25 -14.25 -8.29 -0.27
C ALA A 25 -13.87 -6.87 0.16
N LEU A 26 -13.08 -6.77 1.24
CA LEU A 26 -12.50 -5.50 1.66
C LEU A 26 -11.35 -5.15 0.74
N LEU A 27 -11.41 -3.96 0.13
CA LEU A 27 -10.35 -3.45 -0.71
C LEU A 27 -9.39 -2.59 0.12
N GLN A 28 -8.10 -2.83 -0.04
CA GLN A 28 -7.03 -2.04 0.56
C GLN A 28 -6.33 -1.22 -0.53
N PRO A 29 -5.92 0.03 -0.22
CA PRO A 29 -5.11 0.82 -1.14
C PRO A 29 -3.68 0.28 -1.17
N ILE A 30 -3.26 -0.18 -2.34
CA ILE A 30 -1.89 -0.58 -2.64
C ILE A 30 -1.13 0.64 -3.15
N MET A 31 0.05 0.81 -2.59
CA MET A 31 0.93 1.93 -2.84
C MET A 31 2.17 1.44 -3.58
N ALA A 32 2.53 2.14 -4.66
CA ALA A 32 3.85 2.02 -5.24
C ALA A 32 4.82 2.81 -4.36
N ALA A 33 5.88 2.17 -3.90
CA ALA A 33 6.89 2.72 -3.01
C ALA A 33 8.27 2.66 -3.66
N GLU A 34 9.02 3.75 -3.51
CA GLU A 34 10.42 3.84 -3.90
C GLU A 34 11.25 4.20 -2.67
N VAL A 35 12.21 3.35 -2.34
CA VAL A 35 13.07 3.48 -1.16
C VAL A 35 14.51 3.58 -1.61
N VAL A 36 15.14 4.71 -1.35
CA VAL A 36 16.55 4.95 -1.67
C VAL A 36 17.36 4.90 -0.38
N VAL A 37 18.33 4.00 -0.31
CA VAL A 37 19.16 3.77 0.88
C VAL A 37 20.60 3.49 0.50
N PRO A 38 21.57 3.76 1.39
CA PRO A 38 22.95 3.33 1.17
C PRO A 38 23.04 1.82 1.02
N GLU A 39 23.92 1.33 0.13
CA GLU A 39 24.09 -0.11 -0.18
C GLU A 39 24.35 -0.95 1.07
N ILE A 40 25.11 -0.42 2.04
CA ILE A 40 25.40 -1.08 3.32
C ILE A 40 24.15 -1.37 4.16
N ASN A 41 23.07 -0.62 3.97
CA ASN A 41 21.81 -0.76 4.70
C ASN A 41 20.76 -1.56 3.91
N LEU A 42 21.03 -1.93 2.66
CA LEU A 42 20.09 -2.58 1.75
C LEU A 42 19.47 -3.85 2.35
N GLY A 43 20.29 -4.74 2.89
CA GLY A 43 19.81 -6.02 3.44
C GLY A 43 18.81 -5.84 4.59
N THR A 44 19.09 -4.91 5.50
CA THR A 44 18.18 -4.59 6.62
C THR A 44 16.85 -4.03 6.13
N VAL A 45 16.91 -3.15 5.13
CA VAL A 45 15.71 -2.47 4.59
C VAL A 45 14.86 -3.43 3.76
N LEU A 46 15.47 -4.31 2.96
CA LEU A 46 14.76 -5.39 2.26
C LEU A 46 14.05 -6.32 3.25
N GLY A 47 14.71 -6.66 4.36
CA GLY A 47 14.09 -7.48 5.42
C GLY A 47 12.87 -6.80 6.05
N ASP A 48 12.93 -5.50 6.32
CA ASP A 48 11.78 -4.76 6.87
C ASP A 48 10.62 -4.68 5.87
N LEU A 49 10.92 -4.41 4.60
CA LEU A 49 9.90 -4.39 3.54
C LEU A 49 9.21 -5.76 3.38
N GLN A 50 9.97 -6.86 3.45
CA GLN A 50 9.39 -8.20 3.43
C GLN A 50 8.53 -8.49 4.67
N ALA A 51 8.94 -8.02 5.86
CA ALA A 51 8.15 -8.15 7.08
C ALA A 51 6.82 -7.39 7.01
N ARG A 52 6.77 -6.32 6.19
CA ARG A 52 5.58 -5.51 5.89
C ARG A 52 4.76 -6.04 4.70
N HIS A 53 5.01 -7.27 4.27
CA HIS A 53 4.34 -7.89 3.13
C HIS A 53 4.49 -7.11 1.81
N ALA A 54 5.56 -6.31 1.68
CA ALA A 54 5.81 -5.60 0.44
C ALA A 54 6.25 -6.56 -0.67
N ILE A 55 5.71 -6.35 -1.86
CA ILE A 55 6.08 -7.06 -3.08
C ILE A 55 7.20 -6.26 -3.75
N ILE A 56 8.44 -6.76 -3.68
CA ILE A 56 9.58 -6.13 -4.34
C ILE A 56 9.47 -6.34 -5.85
N ARG A 57 9.49 -5.24 -6.61
CA ARG A 57 9.42 -5.23 -8.08
C ARG A 57 10.79 -5.16 -8.71
N ASP A 58 11.63 -4.26 -8.22
CA ASP A 58 12.98 -4.03 -8.73
C ASP A 58 13.92 -3.59 -7.61
N THR A 59 15.21 -3.85 -7.79
CA THR A 59 16.27 -3.33 -6.92
C THR A 59 17.42 -2.89 -7.80
N ARG A 60 17.66 -1.57 -7.83
CA ARG A 60 18.69 -0.93 -8.63
C ARG A 60 19.83 -0.50 -7.72
N HIS A 61 21.05 -0.85 -8.11
CA HIS A 61 22.25 -0.46 -7.40
C HIS A 61 22.94 0.68 -8.15
N ASP A 62 23.28 1.77 -7.45
CA ASP A 62 24.04 2.90 -7.97
C ASP A 62 25.20 3.25 -7.02
N ARG A 63 26.37 2.68 -7.30
CA ARG A 63 27.66 2.88 -6.59
C ARG A 63 27.59 2.78 -5.06
N GLU A 64 27.09 3.81 -4.39
CA GLU A 64 26.99 3.92 -2.94
C GLU A 64 25.55 3.75 -2.42
N ASP A 65 24.56 3.91 -3.28
CA ASP A 65 23.13 3.85 -2.97
C ASP A 65 22.44 2.70 -3.71
N ALA A 66 21.31 2.26 -3.16
CA ALA A 66 20.40 1.29 -3.73
C ALA A 66 18.97 1.85 -3.71
N THR A 67 18.27 1.70 -4.83
CA THR A 67 16.86 2.05 -4.98
C THR A 67 16.04 0.77 -5.06
N ILE A 68 15.08 0.63 -4.15
CA ILE A 68 14.13 -0.49 -4.10
C ILE A 68 12.78 0.03 -4.57
N SER A 69 12.23 -0.58 -5.61
CA SER A 69 10.86 -0.33 -6.06
C SER A 69 9.98 -1.47 -5.58
N CYS A 70 8.91 -1.17 -4.86
CA CYS A 70 8.01 -2.18 -4.30
C CYS A 70 6.56 -1.72 -4.28
N GLU A 71 5.65 -2.67 -4.11
CA GLU A 71 4.23 -2.44 -3.84
C GLU A 71 3.91 -2.87 -2.41
N VAL A 72 3.17 -2.06 -1.68
CA VAL A 72 2.83 -2.35 -0.28
C VAL A 72 1.49 -1.70 0.07
N ALA A 73 0.72 -2.35 0.94
CA ALA A 73 -0.53 -1.78 1.43
C ALA A 73 -0.26 -0.51 2.24
N LEU A 74 -1.08 0.53 2.07
CA LEU A 74 -0.94 1.79 2.80
C LEU A 74 -0.95 1.59 4.33
N ALA A 75 -1.74 0.63 4.82
CA ALA A 75 -1.83 0.30 6.24
C ALA A 75 -0.46 -0.10 6.82
N GLU A 76 0.33 -0.83 6.04
CA GLU A 76 1.68 -1.30 6.41
C GLU A 76 2.74 -0.20 6.29
N LEU A 77 2.42 0.97 5.72
CA LEU A 77 3.37 2.09 5.61
C LEU A 77 3.29 3.08 6.78
N LEU A 78 2.33 2.90 7.70
CA LEU A 78 2.14 3.82 8.81
C LEU A 78 3.39 3.85 9.70
N GLY A 79 4.00 5.03 9.81
CA GLY A 79 5.23 5.23 10.60
C GLY A 79 6.51 4.71 9.93
N TYR A 80 6.45 4.23 8.68
CA TYR A 80 7.61 3.68 7.97
C TYR A 80 8.77 4.67 7.85
N THR A 81 8.48 5.96 7.61
CA THR A 81 9.51 7.02 7.55
C THR A 81 10.41 7.06 8.79
N THR A 82 9.82 6.90 9.98
CA THR A 82 10.58 6.93 11.25
C THR A 82 11.50 5.71 11.36
N GLN A 83 10.98 4.53 11.03
CA GLN A 83 11.76 3.30 11.11
C GLN A 83 12.87 3.26 10.05
N LEU A 84 12.58 3.68 8.81
CA LEU A 84 13.57 3.80 7.75
C LEU A 84 14.73 4.69 8.17
N ARG A 85 14.44 5.85 8.76
CA ARG A 85 15.48 6.75 9.29
C ARG A 85 16.31 6.10 10.39
N SER A 86 15.68 5.31 11.28
CA SER A 86 16.42 4.58 12.32
C SER A 86 17.38 3.53 11.74
N MET A 87 16.93 2.74 10.75
CA MET A 87 17.73 1.68 10.12
C MET A 87 18.89 2.22 9.27
N THR A 88 18.71 3.40 8.68
CA THR A 88 19.66 4.01 7.71
C THR A 88 20.49 5.14 8.31
N GLN A 89 20.41 5.35 9.62
CA GLN A 89 21.03 6.49 10.32
C GLN A 89 20.63 7.84 9.70
N GLY A 90 19.38 7.95 9.24
CA GLY A 90 18.78 9.16 8.69
C GLY A 90 19.05 9.42 7.21
N ARG A 91 19.74 8.51 6.51
CA ARG A 91 20.13 8.66 5.10
C ARG A 91 19.10 8.11 4.11
N GLY A 92 18.18 7.27 4.55
CA GLY A 92 17.14 6.69 3.71
C GLY A 92 16.08 7.71 3.28
N GLN A 93 15.67 7.62 2.02
CA GLN A 93 14.54 8.37 1.46
C GLN A 93 13.43 7.39 1.06
N PHE A 94 12.19 7.86 1.21
CA PHE A 94 11.00 7.08 0.90
C PHE A 94 10.01 7.97 0.17
N THR A 95 9.56 7.51 -0.99
CA THR A 95 8.50 8.14 -1.77
C THR A 95 7.42 7.10 -2.02
N THR A 96 6.16 7.53 -2.01
CA THR A 96 5.04 6.64 -2.30
C THR A 96 3.96 7.33 -3.10
N ILE A 97 3.33 6.59 -4.01
CA ILE A 97 2.25 7.05 -4.88
C ILE A 97 1.15 5.98 -4.86
N PHE A 98 -0.10 6.41 -4.83
CA PHE A 98 -1.24 5.50 -4.95
C PHE A 98 -1.21 4.80 -6.31
N GLU A 99 -1.40 3.49 -6.33
CA GLU A 99 -1.42 2.71 -7.56
C GLU A 99 -2.81 2.14 -7.85
N ARG A 100 -3.36 1.35 -6.91
CA ARG A 100 -4.66 0.69 -7.08
C ARG A 100 -5.30 0.28 -5.75
N PHE A 101 -6.55 -0.17 -5.82
CA PHE A 101 -7.17 -0.93 -4.75
C PHE A 101 -7.08 -2.42 -5.06
N ASP A 102 -6.73 -3.23 -4.06
CA ASP A 102 -6.59 -4.68 -4.20
C ASP A 102 -7.18 -5.38 -2.96
N THR A 103 -7.47 -6.68 -3.09
CA THR A 103 -7.91 -7.54 -1.99
C THR A 103 -6.76 -8.22 -1.25
N ALA A 104 -5.53 -8.04 -1.75
CA ALA A 104 -4.31 -8.66 -1.26
C ALA A 104 -3.84 -8.08 0.08
#